data_AF-R9LFC0-F1
#
_entry.id   AF-R9LFC0-F1
#
_cell.length_a   1.000
_cell.length_b   1.000
_cell.length_c   1.000
_cell.angle_alpha   90.00
_cell.angle_beta   90.00
_cell.angle_gamma   90.00
#
_symmetry.space_group_name_H-M   'P 1'
#
loop_
_entity.id
_entity.type
_entity.pdbx_description
1 polymer ?
#
loop_
_entity_poly.entity_id
_entity_poly.type
_entity_poly.pdbx_seq_one_letter_code
_entity_poly.pdbx_strand_id
1 'polypeptide(L)'
;MSKISKEALNAINKKTGKAISESSVKKLASTVKPSTMQNEAELRKLIKQVSAMAKVPVSESTIQEIVNAVKKSGMNPSNMEALMKLMLKK
;
A
#
# COMPACT_ATOMS: atom_id res chain seq x y z
N MET A 1 14.12 12.23 -0.28
CA MET A 1 13.87 10.93 -0.97
C MET A 1 14.24 9.84 0.03
N SER A 2 13.24 9.20 0.64
CA SER A 2 13.39 8.48 1.92
C SER A 2 14.23 7.21 1.77
N LYS A 3 15.31 7.09 2.56
CA LYS A 3 16.20 5.89 2.62
C LYS A 3 15.43 4.58 2.82
N ILE A 4 14.28 4.65 3.49
CA ILE A 4 13.31 3.57 3.71
C ILE A 4 12.94 2.86 2.39
N SER A 5 12.72 3.61 1.31
CA SER A 5 12.34 3.03 0.01
C SER A 5 13.45 2.17 -0.59
N LYS A 6 14.72 2.54 -0.38
CA LYS A 6 15.88 1.86 -0.95
C LYS A 6 16.23 0.59 -0.18
N GLU A 7 16.15 0.63 1.15
CA GLU A 7 16.39 -0.54 2.00
C GLU A 7 15.28 -1.58 1.85
N ALA A 8 14.01 -1.14 1.82
CA ALA A 8 12.88 -2.01 1.54
C ALA A 8 13.00 -2.66 0.15
N LEU A 9 13.31 -1.87 -0.89
CA LEU A 9 13.57 -2.39 -2.25
C LEU A 9 14.68 -3.44 -2.26
N ASN A 10 15.78 -3.18 -1.56
CA ASN A 10 16.92 -4.10 -1.54
C ASN A 10 16.59 -5.41 -0.80
N ALA A 11 15.84 -5.34 0.29
CA ALA A 11 15.34 -6.51 1.00
C ALA A 11 14.36 -7.33 0.15
N ILE A 12 13.47 -6.65 -0.59
CA ILE A 12 12.55 -7.30 -1.53
C ILE A 12 13.35 -7.96 -2.66
N ASN A 13 14.33 -7.28 -3.24
CA ASN A 13 15.16 -7.83 -4.32
C ASN A 13 15.92 -9.09 -3.87
N LYS A 14 16.46 -9.07 -2.65
CA LYS A 14 17.12 -10.24 -2.05
C LYS A 14 16.15 -11.41 -1.80
N LYS A 15 14.94 -11.14 -1.31
CA LYS A 15 13.94 -12.20 -1.05
C LYS A 15 13.28 -12.75 -2.32
N THR A 16 13.08 -11.92 -3.33
CA THR A 16 12.40 -12.29 -4.58
C THR A 16 13.36 -12.78 -5.66
N GLY A 17 14.66 -12.59 -5.48
CA GLY A 17 15.68 -12.91 -6.48
C GLY A 17 15.59 -12.04 -7.74
N LYS A 18 14.82 -10.94 -7.72
CA LYS A 18 14.61 -10.05 -8.86
C LYS A 18 15.12 -8.66 -8.57
N ALA A 19 15.67 -8.01 -9.58
CA ALA A 19 16.00 -6.59 -9.52
C ALA A 19 14.72 -5.75 -9.75
N ILE A 20 13.88 -5.62 -8.73
CA ILE A 20 12.80 -4.63 -8.77
C ILE A 20 13.45 -3.25 -8.69
N SER A 21 13.28 -2.47 -9.76
CA SER A 21 13.80 -1.12 -9.85
C SER A 21 12.83 -0.13 -9.22
N GLU A 22 13.38 0.96 -8.70
CA GLU A 22 12.60 2.05 -8.09
C GLU A 22 11.59 2.64 -9.09
N SER A 23 11.95 2.70 -10.38
CA SER A 23 11.04 3.09 -11.47
C SER A 23 9.82 2.18 -11.59
N SER A 24 9.98 0.86 -11.44
CA SER A 24 8.86 -0.09 -11.47
C SER A 24 7.94 0.09 -10.27
N VAL A 25 8.50 0.29 -9.08
CA VAL A 25 7.71 0.59 -7.87
C VAL A 25 6.99 1.93 -8.00
N LYS A 26 7.65 2.94 -8.55
CA LYS A 26 7.07 4.27 -8.77
C LYS A 26 5.91 4.22 -9.76
N LYS A 27 6.05 3.48 -10.87
CA LYS A 27 4.97 3.26 -11.84
C LYS A 27 3.74 2.61 -11.20
N LEU A 28 3.95 1.60 -10.36
CA LEU A 28 2.85 0.94 -9.63
C LEU A 28 2.19 1.90 -8.64
N ALA A 29 3.00 2.63 -7.87
CA ALA A 29 2.50 3.63 -6.93
C ALA A 29 1.67 4.71 -7.63
N SER A 30 2.07 5.13 -8.84
CA SER A 30 1.33 6.10 -9.65
C SER A 30 -0.02 5.58 -10.15
N THR A 31 -0.17 4.27 -10.33
CA THR A 31 -1.46 3.66 -10.70
C THR A 31 -2.41 3.45 -9.52
N VAL A 32 -1.94 3.54 -8.28
CA VAL A 32 -2.80 3.41 -7.10
C VAL A 32 -3.47 4.76 -6.83
N LYS A 33 -4.79 4.83 -6.95
CA LYS A 33 -5.56 6.01 -6.58
C LYS A 33 -5.95 5.95 -5.09
N PRO A 34 -6.21 7.09 -4.43
CA PRO A 34 -6.77 7.10 -3.08
C PRO A 34 -8.10 6.30 -3.00
N SER A 35 -8.92 6.39 -4.06
CA SER A 35 -10.16 5.63 -4.20
C SER A 35 -9.93 4.10 -4.26
N THR A 36 -8.81 3.65 -4.84
CA THR A 36 -8.41 2.24 -4.86
C THR A 36 -8.06 1.74 -3.46
N MET A 37 -7.56 2.62 -2.57
CA MET A 37 -7.29 2.27 -1.17
C MET A 37 -8.57 2.21 -0.33
N GLN A 38 -9.64 2.91 -0.75
CA GLN A 38 -10.95 2.86 -0.10
C GLN A 38 -11.78 1.64 -0.53
N ASN A 39 -11.60 1.17 -1.77
CA ASN A 39 -12.34 0.04 -2.31
C ASN A 39 -11.60 -1.28 -2.10
N GLU A 40 -12.13 -2.11 -1.21
CA GLU A 40 -11.53 -3.40 -0.86
C GLU A 40 -11.38 -4.36 -2.06
N ALA A 41 -12.35 -4.40 -2.97
CA ALA A 41 -12.29 -5.29 -4.14
C ALA A 41 -11.18 -4.87 -5.10
N GLU A 42 -11.00 -3.57 -5.32
CA GLU A 42 -9.89 -3.06 -6.13
C GLU A 42 -8.54 -3.23 -5.43
N LEU A 43 -8.47 -2.99 -4.13
CA LEU A 43 -7.25 -3.17 -3.35
C LEU A 43 -6.77 -4.63 -3.39
N ARG A 44 -7.70 -5.60 -3.27
CA ARG A 44 -7.38 -7.03 -3.44
C ARG A 44 -6.84 -7.35 -4.83
N LYS A 45 -7.42 -6.78 -5.91
CA LYS A 45 -6.92 -6.95 -7.28
C LYS A 45 -5.51 -6.37 -7.42
N LEU A 46 -5.27 -5.18 -6.88
CA LEU A 46 -3.97 -4.52 -6.91
C LEU A 46 -2.90 -5.37 -6.20
N ILE A 47 -3.20 -5.87 -5.00
CA ILE A 47 -2.27 -6.72 -4.23
C ILE A 47 -1.90 -7.96 -5.05
N LYS A 48 -2.87 -8.62 -5.69
CA LYS A 48 -2.63 -9.77 -6.58
C LYS A 48 -1.77 -9.40 -7.78
N GLN A 49 -2.02 -8.26 -8.42
CA GLN A 49 -1.20 -7.80 -9.55
C GLN A 49 0.26 -7.53 -9.15
N VAL A 50 0.48 -6.90 -8.00
CA VAL A 50 1.83 -6.63 -7.48
C VAL A 50 2.54 -7.93 -7.09
N SER A 51 1.83 -8.83 -6.40
CA SER A 51 2.32 -10.16 -6.04
C SER A 51 2.75 -10.97 -7.27
N ALA A 52 1.92 -10.99 -8.32
CA ALA A 52 2.22 -11.67 -9.57
C ALA A 52 3.44 -11.07 -10.27
N MET A 53 3.56 -9.74 -10.28
CA MET A 53 4.73 -9.04 -10.83
C MET A 53 6.01 -9.39 -10.05
N ALA A 54 5.93 -9.40 -8.72
CA ALA A 54 7.03 -9.79 -7.84
C ALA A 54 7.30 -11.31 -7.88
N LYS A 55 6.43 -12.13 -8.50
CA LYS A 55 6.41 -13.60 -8.42
C LYS A 55 6.44 -14.11 -6.97
N VAL A 56 5.83 -13.37 -6.05
CA VAL A 56 5.71 -13.77 -4.64
C VAL A 56 4.27 -14.23 -4.42
N PRO A 57 4.01 -15.53 -4.20
CA PRO A 57 2.67 -15.98 -3.88
C PRO A 57 2.21 -15.37 -2.56
N VAL A 58 1.00 -14.81 -2.54
CA VAL A 58 0.34 -14.31 -1.33
C VAL A 58 -0.93 -15.11 -1.10
N SER A 59 -1.14 -15.56 0.13
CA SER A 59 -2.35 -16.26 0.53
C SER A 59 -3.51 -15.27 0.69
N GLU A 60 -4.76 -15.75 0.66
CA GLU A 60 -5.92 -14.89 0.90
C GLU A 60 -5.88 -14.22 2.29
N SER A 61 -5.40 -14.95 3.30
CA SER A 61 -5.19 -14.39 4.64
C SER A 61 -4.24 -13.18 4.60
N THR A 62 -3.09 -13.30 3.93
CA THR A 62 -2.14 -12.19 3.77
C THR A 62 -2.75 -11.02 2.99
N ILE A 63 -3.53 -11.28 1.95
CA ILE A 63 -4.24 -10.23 1.21
C ILE A 63 -5.18 -9.48 2.16
N GLN A 64 -5.94 -10.20 2.99
CA GLN A 64 -6.91 -9.63 3.91
C GLN A 64 -6.26 -8.82 5.02
N GLU A 65 -5.11 -9.28 5.54
CA GLU A 65 -4.28 -8.53 6.48
C GLU A 65 -3.76 -7.22 5.88
N ILE A 66 -3.25 -7.25 4.63
CA ILE A 66 -2.78 -6.05 3.94
C ILE A 66 -3.95 -5.08 3.71
N VAL A 67 -5.11 -5.58 3.26
CA VAL A 67 -6.31 -4.76 3.08
C VAL A 67 -6.72 -4.08 4.38
N ASN A 68 -6.75 -4.83 5.49
CA ASN A 68 -7.08 -4.28 6.80
C ASN A 68 -6.04 -3.26 7.29
N ALA A 69 -4.75 -3.53 7.10
CA ALA A 69 -3.68 -2.61 7.44
C ALA A 69 -3.80 -1.30 6.65
N VAL A 70 -4.03 -1.37 5.34
CA VAL A 70 -4.20 -0.19 4.48
C VAL A 70 -5.48 0.57 4.81
N LYS A 71 -6.60 -0.11 5.07
CA LYS A 71 -7.86 0.54 5.50
C LYS A 71 -7.72 1.19 6.88
N LYS A 72 -6.93 0.62 7.79
CA LYS A 72 -6.62 1.20 9.10
C LYS A 72 -5.61 2.35 9.02
N SER A 73 -4.63 2.27 8.12
CA SER A 73 -3.64 3.32 7.87
C SER A 73 -4.19 4.47 7.03
N GLY A 74 -5.23 4.20 6.22
CA GLY A 74 -6.03 5.21 5.56
C GLY A 74 -6.70 6.05 6.62
N MET A 75 -6.17 7.26 6.83
CA MET A 75 -6.64 8.30 7.75
C MET A 75 -8.16 8.19 7.91
N ASN A 76 -8.59 7.60 9.02
CA ASN A 76 -9.98 7.26 9.26
C ASN A 76 -10.78 8.58 9.19
N PRO A 77 -11.83 8.71 8.35
CA PRO A 77 -12.61 9.95 8.28
C PRO A 77 -13.15 10.37 9.65
N SER A 78 -13.36 9.41 10.55
CA SER A 78 -13.70 9.65 11.96
C SER A 78 -12.61 10.42 12.73
N ASN A 79 -11.32 10.14 12.47
CA ASN A 79 -10.21 10.89 13.04
C ASN A 79 -10.09 12.29 12.42
N MET A 80 -10.42 12.43 11.13
CA MET A 80 -10.46 13.72 10.45
C MET A 80 -11.62 14.60 10.96
N GLU A 81 -12.77 14.00 11.23
CA GLU A 81 -13.94 14.67 11.83
C GLU A 81 -13.63 15.14 13.26
N ALA A 82 -12.95 14.32 14.06
CA ALA A 82 -12.48 14.71 15.39
C ALA A 82 -11.46 15.86 15.33
N LEU A 83 -10.53 15.82 14.37
CA LEU A 83 -9.55 16.89 14.16
C LEU A 83 -10.21 18.20 13.68
N MET A 84 -11.18 18.11 12.77
CA MET A 84 -11.98 19.25 12.30
C MET A 84 -12.82 19.85 13.43
N LYS A 85 -13.43 19.03 14.28
CA LYS A 85 -14.18 19.49 15.46
C LYS A 85 -13.32 20.28 16.43
N LEU A 86 -12.05 19.91 16.59
CA LEU A 86 -11.08 20.64 17.43
C LEU A 86 -10.61 21.95 16.78
N MET A 87 -10.51 22.02 15.45
CA MET A 87 -10.16 23.25 14.74
C MET A 87 -11.32 24.25 14.66
N LEU A 88 -12.56 23.78 14.52
CA LEU A 88 -13.78 24.62 14.48
C LEU A 88 -14.19 25.16 15.86
N LYS A 89 -13.61 24.62 16.93
CA LYS A 89 -13.87 25.04 18.31
C LYS A 89 -12.87 26.10 18.81
N LYS A 90 -12.24 26.82 17.88
CA LYS A 90 -11.36 27.95 18.16
C LYS A 90 -12.02 29.27 17.77
#